data_AF-A0A968QDV0-F1
#
_entry.id   AF-A0A968QDV0-F1
#
_cell.length_a   1.000
_cell.length_b   1.000
_cell.length_c   1.000
_cell.angle_alpha   90.00
_cell.angle_beta   90.00
_cell.angle_gamma   90.00
#
_symmetry.space_group_name_H-M   'P 1'
#
loop_
_entity.id
_entity.type
_entity.pdbx_description
1 polymer ?
#
loop_
_entity_poly.entity_id
_entity_poly.type
_entity_poly.pdbx_seq_one_letter_code
_entity_poly.pdbx_strand_id
1 'polypeptide(L)'
;MHGSLADPVLHQLLQQLESGQVKAIASDIIHDFPLDPQLAATIAQNDNFVGICRIQNLPTLVSIAPPSQLAPPQLGFSNWAIDNDGAIRRQILGMSPDEVCDTSFSLSLRLALKYLGDLPTKFNAQEPLEINHIVFPKLQTASGGYRLPETQGYQILLNYRRALPQTIPLRTILSMAPSEVNQLVQDKIVLIGVQGYNHDLHDTPFSRGQQAKRSSGVVIHALMTSQLIDVILGEQKLLWWVPDWLEMLWISFWSMIGAGIILVTQRFAH
;
A
#
# COMPACT_ATOMS: atom_id res chain seq x y z
N MET A 1 7.80 16.62 -14.19
CA MET A 1 9.24 16.21 -14.28
C MET A 1 9.29 15.04 -15.27
N HIS A 2 10.31 14.86 -16.11
CA HIS A 2 10.30 13.66 -16.98
C HIS A 2 10.49 12.42 -16.10
N GLY A 3 9.53 11.48 -16.15
CA GLY A 3 9.53 10.25 -15.35
C GLY A 3 10.78 9.41 -15.63
N SER A 4 11.17 8.56 -14.67
CA SER A 4 12.41 7.76 -14.79
C SER A 4 12.34 6.63 -15.83
N LEU A 5 11.17 6.40 -16.43
CA LEU A 5 10.94 5.39 -17.46
C LEU A 5 10.35 6.06 -18.70
N ALA A 6 10.97 5.83 -19.86
CA ALA A 6 10.52 6.38 -21.13
C ALA A 6 9.36 5.56 -21.72
N ASP A 7 8.40 6.23 -22.35
CA ASP A 7 7.20 5.61 -22.91
C ASP A 7 7.47 4.48 -23.91
N PRO A 8 8.44 4.58 -24.83
CA PRO A 8 8.74 3.46 -25.73
C PRO A 8 9.19 2.20 -24.97
N VAL A 9 9.88 2.37 -23.84
CA VAL A 9 10.35 1.25 -23.01
C VAL A 9 9.19 0.67 -22.19
N LEU A 10 8.31 1.51 -21.65
CA LEU A 10 7.10 1.05 -20.98
C LEU A 10 6.19 0.30 -21.95
N HIS A 11 5.99 0.83 -23.16
CA HIS A 11 5.24 0.17 -24.22
C HIS A 11 5.83 -1.21 -24.56
N GLN A 12 7.15 -1.30 -24.77
CA GLN A 12 7.81 -2.59 -25.03
C GLN A 12 7.65 -3.57 -23.86
N LEU A 13 7.68 -3.09 -22.62
CA LEU A 13 7.43 -3.92 -21.44
C LEU A 13 5.99 -4.43 -21.42
N LEU A 14 5.00 -3.57 -21.68
CA LEU A 14 3.59 -3.99 -21.72
C LEU A 14 3.35 -5.07 -22.79
N GLN A 15 3.98 -4.94 -23.96
CA GLN A 15 3.93 -5.96 -25.01
C GLN A 15 4.52 -7.31 -24.55
N GLN A 16 5.61 -7.30 -23.79
CA GLN A 16 6.18 -8.53 -23.21
C GLN A 16 5.25 -9.20 -22.18
N LEU A 17 4.45 -8.40 -21.46
CA LEU A 17 3.55 -8.90 -20.42
C LEU A 17 2.18 -9.35 -20.97
N GLU A 18 1.79 -8.90 -22.16
CA GLU A 18 0.45 -9.09 -22.74
C GLU A 18 0.05 -10.56 -22.87
N SER A 19 0.95 -11.42 -23.35
CA SER A 19 0.68 -12.86 -23.51
C SER A 19 0.68 -13.66 -22.20
N GLY A 20 1.11 -13.04 -21.10
CA GLY A 20 1.38 -13.72 -19.84
C GLY A 20 0.18 -13.90 -18.92
N GLN A 21 -1.03 -13.48 -19.33
CA GLN A 21 -2.23 -13.52 -18.48
C GLN A 21 -2.05 -12.83 -17.11
N VAL A 22 -1.39 -11.66 -17.13
CA VAL A 22 -1.19 -10.84 -15.93
C VAL A 22 -2.52 -10.30 -15.43
N LYS A 23 -2.78 -10.41 -14.13
CA LYS A 23 -4.04 -9.94 -13.52
C LYS A 23 -4.11 -8.43 -13.42
N ALA A 24 -3.00 -7.80 -13.06
CA ALA A 24 -2.89 -6.35 -12.96
C ALA A 24 -1.44 -5.91 -13.18
N ILE A 25 -1.26 -4.76 -13.85
CA ILE A 25 0.02 -4.11 -14.06
C ILE A 25 -0.10 -2.71 -13.46
N ALA A 26 0.80 -2.32 -12.57
CA ALA A 26 0.86 -0.96 -12.03
C ALA A 26 2.19 -0.29 -12.33
N SER A 27 2.14 1.00 -12.68
CA SER A 27 3.31 1.87 -12.72
C SER A 27 3.33 2.76 -11.49
N ASP A 28 4.23 2.47 -10.55
CA ASP A 28 4.56 3.30 -9.38
C ASP A 28 5.59 4.40 -9.73
N ILE A 29 5.57 4.85 -10.98
CA ILE A 29 6.46 5.90 -11.49
C ILE A 29 5.59 7.09 -11.85
N ILE A 30 5.94 8.27 -11.31
CA ILE A 30 5.24 9.52 -11.62
C ILE A 30 5.34 9.79 -13.13
N HIS A 31 4.18 9.99 -13.74
CA HIS A 31 4.03 10.32 -15.15
C HIS A 31 3.00 11.45 -15.28
N ASP A 32 3.43 12.69 -15.00
CA ASP A 32 2.58 13.89 -14.91
C ASP A 32 2.42 14.62 -16.26
N PHE A 33 2.51 13.89 -17.36
CA PHE A 33 2.46 14.41 -18.74
C PHE A 33 1.70 13.45 -19.66
N PRO A 34 1.30 13.87 -20.88
CA PRO A 34 0.59 12.99 -21.80
C PRO A 34 1.45 11.80 -22.24
N LEU A 35 0.85 10.60 -22.26
CA LEU A 35 1.48 9.40 -22.80
C LEU A 35 1.73 9.52 -24.31
N ASP A 36 2.81 8.90 -24.79
CA ASP A 36 3.03 8.64 -26.22
C ASP A 36 1.79 7.95 -26.85
N PRO A 37 1.38 8.31 -28.08
CA PRO A 37 0.20 7.75 -28.71
C PRO A 37 0.16 6.21 -28.79
N GLN A 38 1.31 5.54 -28.98
CA GLN A 38 1.35 4.07 -29.05
C GLN A 38 1.10 3.44 -27.68
N LEU A 39 1.72 4.02 -26.64
CA LEU A 39 1.52 3.58 -25.27
C LEU A 39 0.08 3.84 -24.80
N ALA A 40 -0.47 5.01 -25.12
CA ALA A 40 -1.85 5.37 -24.81
C ALA A 40 -2.84 4.39 -25.46
N ALA A 41 -2.63 4.03 -26.73
CA ALA A 41 -3.47 3.06 -27.43
C ALA A 41 -3.40 1.66 -26.80
N THR A 42 -2.21 1.22 -26.39
CA THR A 42 -2.00 -0.07 -25.71
C THR A 42 -2.70 -0.11 -24.36
N ILE A 43 -2.57 0.95 -23.56
CA ILE A 43 -3.22 1.06 -22.25
C ILE A 43 -4.74 1.15 -22.38
N ALA A 44 -5.24 1.88 -23.38
CA ALA A 44 -6.69 1.99 -23.62
C ALA A 44 -7.34 0.65 -24.02
N GLN A 45 -6.58 -0.28 -24.60
CA GLN A 45 -7.05 -1.62 -24.94
C GLN A 45 -6.88 -2.62 -23.78
N ASN A 46 -6.17 -2.24 -22.73
CA ASN A 46 -5.83 -3.12 -21.62
C ASN A 46 -6.28 -2.52 -20.28
N ASP A 47 -7.45 -2.95 -19.83
CA ASP A 47 -8.02 -2.53 -18.56
C ASP A 47 -7.17 -2.94 -17.35
N ASN A 48 -6.13 -3.80 -17.52
CA ASN A 48 -5.27 -4.27 -16.43
C ASN A 48 -4.17 -3.30 -16.03
N PHE A 49 -3.98 -2.19 -16.75
CA PHE A 49 -3.00 -1.17 -16.39
C PHE A 49 -3.55 -0.16 -15.37
N VAL A 50 -2.74 0.15 -14.35
CA VAL A 50 -3.03 1.16 -13.34
C VAL A 50 -1.84 2.13 -13.23
N GLY A 51 -2.10 3.42 -13.43
CA GLY A 51 -1.15 4.49 -13.14
C GLY A 51 -1.37 5.09 -11.75
N ILE A 52 -0.37 5.83 -11.29
CA ILE A 52 -0.47 6.60 -10.05
C ILE A 52 -0.81 8.06 -10.28
N CYS A 53 -1.52 8.63 -9.33
CA CYS A 53 -1.57 10.06 -9.06
C CYS A 53 -1.36 10.29 -7.55
N ARG A 54 -1.27 11.55 -7.11
CA ARG A 54 -1.13 11.85 -5.69
C ARG A 54 -2.10 12.95 -5.30
N ILE A 55 -2.88 12.73 -4.25
CA ILE A 55 -3.85 13.69 -3.74
C ILE A 55 -3.15 14.66 -2.78
N GLN A 56 -3.53 15.94 -2.77
CA GLN A 56 -3.10 16.86 -1.71
C GLN A 56 -3.90 16.61 -0.42
N ASN A 57 -3.47 15.64 0.39
CA ASN A 57 -4.08 15.36 1.69
C ASN A 57 -3.50 16.21 2.83
N LEU A 58 -2.35 16.86 2.62
CA LEU A 58 -1.68 17.72 3.59
C LEU A 58 -1.35 19.09 2.97
N PRO A 59 -1.37 20.20 3.74
CA PRO A 59 -1.04 21.52 3.21
C PRO A 59 0.34 21.60 2.55
N THR A 60 1.31 20.81 3.03
CA THR A 60 2.69 20.78 2.54
C THR A 60 2.90 19.79 1.38
N LEU A 61 1.93 18.92 1.09
CA LEU A 61 2.06 17.92 0.04
C LEU A 61 1.52 18.46 -1.28
N VAL A 62 2.31 18.37 -2.34
CA VAL A 62 1.90 18.80 -3.68
C VAL A 62 1.12 17.66 -4.36
N SER A 63 -0.06 17.97 -4.91
CA SER A 63 -0.81 17.02 -5.75
C SER A 63 -0.04 16.68 -7.03
N ILE A 64 -0.16 15.46 -7.54
CA ILE A 64 0.49 15.01 -8.77
C ILE A 64 -0.57 14.49 -9.72
N ALA A 65 -0.66 15.10 -10.89
CA ALA A 65 -1.58 14.69 -11.95
C ALA A 65 -1.14 13.35 -12.58
N PRO A 66 -2.10 12.48 -12.96
CA PRO A 66 -1.84 11.37 -13.85
C PRO A 66 -1.72 11.83 -15.32
N PRO A 67 -1.33 10.95 -16.25
CA PRO A 67 -1.53 11.20 -17.66
C PRO A 67 -3.02 11.38 -17.97
N SER A 68 -3.36 12.38 -18.79
CA SER A 68 -4.76 12.74 -19.08
C SER A 68 -5.55 11.66 -19.82
N GLN A 69 -4.85 10.68 -20.41
CA GLN A 69 -5.46 9.54 -21.09
C GLN A 69 -5.93 8.43 -20.16
N LEU A 70 -5.54 8.41 -18.87
CA LEU A 70 -5.97 7.39 -17.92
C LEU A 70 -7.34 7.72 -17.33
N ALA A 71 -8.27 6.75 -17.41
CA ALA A 71 -9.58 6.87 -16.79
C ALA A 71 -9.52 6.58 -15.27
N PRO A 72 -10.49 7.06 -14.46
CA PRO A 72 -10.49 6.83 -13.00
C PRO A 72 -10.28 5.37 -12.55
N PRO A 73 -10.85 4.33 -13.20
CA PRO A 73 -10.59 2.93 -12.84
C PRO A 73 -9.15 2.48 -13.05
N GLN A 74 -8.40 3.14 -13.93
CA GLN A 74 -6.97 2.93 -14.19
C GLN A 74 -6.07 3.79 -13.28
N LEU A 75 -6.64 4.43 -12.26
CA LEU A 75 -5.90 5.27 -11.31
C LEU A 75 -5.96 4.71 -9.90
N GLY A 76 -4.82 4.74 -9.22
CA GLY A 76 -4.72 4.56 -7.78
C GLY A 76 -3.79 5.60 -7.16
N PHE A 77 -4.18 6.24 -6.06
CA PHE A 77 -3.32 7.24 -5.44
C PHE A 77 -2.13 6.60 -4.72
N SER A 78 -0.97 7.28 -4.70
CA SER A 78 0.28 6.81 -4.07
C SER A 78 0.61 7.48 -2.72
N ASN A 79 -0.36 8.15 -2.11
CA ASN A 79 -0.19 8.83 -0.82
C ASN A 79 0.29 7.87 0.30
N TRP A 80 1.27 8.36 1.07
CA TRP A 80 1.81 7.64 2.23
C TRP A 80 1.15 8.09 3.53
N ALA A 81 0.91 7.12 4.43
CA ALA A 81 0.60 7.40 5.83
C ALA A 81 1.87 7.29 6.68
N ILE A 82 2.53 8.42 6.89
CA ILE A 82 3.83 8.52 7.57
C ILE A 82 3.61 8.84 9.05
N ASP A 83 4.25 8.08 9.93
CA ASP A 83 4.20 8.31 11.38
C ASP A 83 5.11 9.47 11.81
N ASN A 84 4.93 9.97 13.03
CA ASN A 84 5.72 11.08 13.59
C ASN A 84 7.23 10.84 13.55
N ASP A 85 7.65 9.57 13.54
CA ASP A 85 9.05 9.17 13.51
C ASP A 85 9.55 8.78 12.10
N GLY A 86 8.78 9.15 11.06
CA GLY A 86 9.11 9.00 9.65
C GLY A 86 8.80 7.63 9.05
N ALA A 87 8.44 6.64 9.86
CA ALA A 87 8.21 5.29 9.36
C ALA A 87 6.78 5.11 8.81
N ILE A 88 6.66 4.32 7.74
CA ILE A 88 5.37 3.91 7.19
C ILE A 88 4.92 2.66 7.94
N ARG A 89 3.94 2.79 8.83
CA ARG A 89 3.31 1.66 9.55
C ARG A 89 1.84 1.46 9.19
N ARG A 90 1.34 2.32 8.31
CA ARG A 90 -0.05 2.43 7.92
C ARG A 90 -0.15 2.45 6.41
N GLN A 91 -1.29 2.03 5.90
CA GLN A 91 -1.68 2.29 4.53
C GLN A 91 -3.02 2.99 4.50
N ILE A 92 -3.22 3.87 3.52
CA ILE A 92 -4.49 4.53 3.27
C ILE A 92 -5.20 3.71 2.20
N LEU A 93 -6.40 3.22 2.47
CA LEU A 93 -7.18 2.43 1.52
C LEU A 93 -7.97 3.32 0.57
N GLY A 94 -8.56 4.38 1.09
CA GLY A 94 -9.27 5.38 0.30
C GLY A 94 -9.32 6.76 0.96
N MET A 95 -9.52 7.80 0.16
CA MET A 95 -9.71 9.18 0.61
C MET A 95 -10.53 9.95 -0.44
N SER A 96 -10.99 11.15 -0.12
CA SER A 96 -11.67 12.00 -1.11
C SER A 96 -10.69 12.41 -2.21
N PRO A 97 -11.08 12.36 -3.50
CA PRO A 97 -10.26 12.87 -4.60
C PRO A 97 -10.13 14.39 -4.49
N ASP A 98 -9.14 14.95 -5.18
CA ASP A 98 -9.00 16.40 -5.40
C ASP A 98 -9.18 16.73 -6.89
N GLU A 99 -9.01 18.00 -7.27
CA GLU A 99 -9.18 18.45 -8.66
C GLU A 99 -8.12 17.87 -9.63
N VAL A 100 -7.05 17.25 -9.11
CA VAL A 100 -5.88 16.81 -9.88
C VAL A 100 -5.81 15.27 -9.97
N CYS A 101 -6.18 14.56 -8.91
CA CYS A 101 -6.16 13.11 -8.81
C CYS A 101 -7.57 12.59 -8.53
N ASP A 102 -8.29 12.28 -9.62
CA ASP A 102 -9.68 11.84 -9.61
C ASP A 102 -9.83 10.34 -9.32
N THR A 103 -9.33 9.91 -8.15
CA THR A 103 -9.55 8.56 -7.65
C THR A 103 -9.70 8.57 -6.14
N SER A 104 -10.67 7.82 -5.62
CA SER A 104 -10.82 7.63 -4.18
C SER A 104 -10.06 6.41 -3.66
N PHE A 105 -9.44 5.61 -4.52
CA PHE A 105 -8.81 4.35 -4.16
C PHE A 105 -7.28 4.46 -4.21
N SER A 106 -6.63 3.90 -3.19
CA SER A 106 -5.18 3.74 -3.20
C SER A 106 -4.74 2.77 -4.29
N LEU A 107 -3.48 2.89 -4.72
CA LEU A 107 -2.85 1.95 -5.63
C LEU A 107 -3.00 0.50 -5.13
N SER A 108 -2.72 0.25 -3.85
CA SER A 108 -2.77 -1.10 -3.29
C SER A 108 -4.18 -1.69 -3.28
N LEU A 109 -5.19 -0.89 -2.93
CA LEU A 109 -6.58 -1.34 -2.97
C LEU A 109 -7.05 -1.59 -4.41
N ARG A 110 -6.71 -0.70 -5.35
CA ARG A 110 -7.06 -0.86 -6.77
C ARG A 110 -6.50 -2.17 -7.32
N LEU A 111 -5.23 -2.45 -7.04
CA LEU A 111 -4.56 -3.68 -7.46
C LEU A 111 -5.16 -4.93 -6.82
N ALA A 112 -5.44 -4.90 -5.52
CA ALA A 112 -6.05 -6.03 -4.82
C ALA A 112 -7.43 -6.37 -5.38
N LEU A 113 -8.30 -5.37 -5.58
CA LEU A 113 -9.63 -5.56 -6.16
C LEU A 113 -9.53 -6.10 -7.60
N LYS A 114 -8.62 -5.56 -8.43
CA LYS A 114 -8.42 -6.07 -9.79
C LYS A 114 -7.94 -7.53 -9.81
N TYR A 115 -7.07 -7.92 -8.88
CA TYR A 115 -6.57 -9.29 -8.76
C TYR A 115 -7.67 -10.28 -8.37
N LEU A 116 -8.48 -9.90 -7.39
CA LEU A 116 -9.54 -10.75 -6.83
C LEU A 116 -10.82 -10.77 -7.69
N GLY A 117 -10.97 -9.80 -8.59
CA GLY A 117 -12.16 -9.62 -9.42
C GLY A 117 -13.26 -8.82 -8.71
N ASP A 118 -14.45 -8.80 -9.30
CA ASP A 118 -15.61 -8.04 -8.80
C ASP A 118 -16.12 -8.64 -7.48
N LEU A 119 -15.56 -8.16 -6.37
CA LEU A 119 -16.00 -8.50 -5.02
C LEU A 119 -16.98 -7.44 -4.47
N PRO A 120 -18.01 -7.87 -3.72
CA PRO A 120 -18.90 -6.94 -3.02
C PRO A 120 -18.08 -6.05 -2.09
N THR A 121 -18.10 -4.75 -2.37
CA THR A 121 -17.38 -3.73 -1.61
C THR A 121 -18.38 -2.73 -1.08
N LYS A 122 -18.46 -2.58 0.24
CA LYS A 122 -19.27 -1.56 0.89
C LYS A 122 -18.36 -0.48 1.45
N PHE A 123 -18.44 0.71 0.86
CA PHE A 123 -17.78 1.90 1.37
C PHE A 123 -18.81 2.77 2.07
N ASN A 124 -18.69 2.93 3.38
CA ASN A 124 -19.49 3.87 4.14
C ASN A 124 -18.54 4.81 4.88
N ALA A 125 -18.81 6.11 4.85
CA ALA A 125 -17.99 7.08 5.58
C ALA A 125 -18.07 6.88 7.11
N GLN A 126 -19.17 6.28 7.58
CA GLN A 126 -19.49 6.08 9.00
C GLN A 126 -19.34 4.62 9.45
N GLU A 127 -19.43 3.66 8.54
CA GLU A 127 -19.21 2.23 8.84
C GLU A 127 -17.85 1.77 8.30
N PRO A 128 -17.29 0.68 8.85
CA PRO A 128 -16.01 0.20 8.35
C PRO A 128 -16.14 -0.32 6.91
N LEU A 129 -15.07 -0.15 6.14
CA LEU A 129 -14.91 -0.78 4.83
C LEU A 129 -15.08 -2.29 4.96
N GLU A 130 -16.03 -2.84 4.21
CA GLU A 130 -16.25 -4.28 4.08
C GLU A 130 -15.95 -4.70 2.64
N ILE A 131 -15.07 -5.69 2.48
CA ILE A 131 -14.78 -6.32 1.18
C ILE A 131 -15.00 -7.82 1.36
N ASN A 132 -15.93 -8.41 0.59
CA ASN A 132 -16.23 -9.83 0.64
C ASN A 132 -16.44 -10.35 2.08
N HIS A 133 -17.26 -9.63 2.87
CA HIS A 133 -17.55 -9.91 4.29
C HIS A 133 -16.40 -9.69 5.29
N ILE A 134 -15.22 -9.27 4.83
CA ILE A 134 -14.10 -8.92 5.70
C ILE A 134 -14.16 -7.44 6.04
N VAL A 135 -14.22 -7.14 7.34
CA VAL A 135 -14.29 -5.80 7.90
C VAL A 135 -12.87 -5.28 8.17
N PHE A 136 -12.50 -4.18 7.51
CA PHE A 136 -11.21 -3.51 7.71
C PHE A 136 -11.34 -2.45 8.81
N PRO A 137 -10.65 -2.53 9.96
CA PRO A 137 -10.84 -1.58 11.05
C PRO A 137 -10.18 -0.24 10.72
N LYS A 138 -10.97 0.84 10.64
CA LYS A 138 -10.47 2.20 10.42
C LYS A 138 -9.70 2.70 11.64
N LEU A 139 -8.47 3.16 11.43
CA LEU A 139 -7.71 3.87 12.45
C LEU A 139 -8.38 5.20 12.81
N GLN A 140 -8.52 5.42 14.10
CA GLN A 140 -8.89 6.70 14.71
C GLN A 140 -7.65 7.35 15.33
N THR A 141 -7.75 8.65 15.67
CA THR A 141 -6.67 9.38 16.37
C THR A 141 -6.25 8.70 17.68
N ALA A 142 -7.18 7.99 18.31
CA ALA A 142 -6.99 7.12 19.45
C ALA A 142 -7.36 5.67 19.09
N SER A 143 -6.37 4.86 18.73
CA SER A 143 -6.54 3.44 18.42
C SER A 143 -5.75 2.60 19.41
N GLY A 144 -6.27 2.48 20.64
CA GLY A 144 -5.56 1.91 21.78
C GLY A 144 -4.28 2.69 22.11
N GLY A 145 -3.18 1.98 22.31
CA GLY A 145 -1.84 2.57 22.47
C GLY A 145 -1.31 3.33 21.25
N TYR A 146 -1.94 3.22 20.07
CA TYR A 146 -1.50 3.91 18.86
C TYR A 146 -2.20 5.28 18.73
N ARG A 147 -1.44 6.35 18.98
CA ARG A 147 -1.93 7.73 19.02
C ARG A 147 -1.40 8.53 17.84
N LEU A 148 -2.32 9.12 17.08
CA LEU A 148 -2.02 9.93 15.90
C LEU A 148 -2.45 11.38 16.12
N PRO A 149 -1.68 12.37 15.61
CA PRO A 149 -2.10 13.76 15.64
C PRO A 149 -3.35 14.00 14.77
N GLU A 150 -3.44 13.30 13.65
CA GLU A 150 -4.56 13.33 12.71
C GLU A 150 -4.69 12.01 11.96
N THR A 151 -5.90 11.72 11.45
CA THR A 151 -6.19 10.58 10.58
C THR A 151 -6.81 11.07 9.28
N GLN A 152 -6.12 10.84 8.17
CA GLN A 152 -6.56 11.30 6.85
C GLN A 152 -6.96 10.13 5.96
N GLY A 153 -8.18 10.18 5.42
CA GLY A 153 -8.76 9.06 4.68
C GLY A 153 -9.05 7.84 5.57
N TYR A 154 -9.20 6.70 4.92
CA TYR A 154 -9.47 5.40 5.53
C TYR A 154 -8.15 4.66 5.74
N GLN A 155 -7.58 4.74 6.94
CA GLN A 155 -6.27 4.15 7.22
C GLN A 155 -6.40 2.85 8.01
N ILE A 156 -5.52 1.89 7.71
CA ILE A 156 -5.34 0.66 8.48
C ILE A 156 -3.87 0.45 8.82
N LEU A 157 -3.59 -0.38 9.83
CA LEU A 157 -2.22 -0.80 10.13
C LEU A 157 -1.68 -1.76 9.07
N LEU A 158 -0.39 -1.61 8.77
CA LEU A 158 0.36 -2.45 7.85
C LEU A 158 1.12 -3.53 8.62
N ASN A 159 0.81 -4.78 8.32
CA ASN A 159 1.41 -6.00 8.84
C ASN A 159 2.47 -6.50 7.85
N TYR A 160 3.67 -5.96 7.97
CA TYR A 160 4.77 -6.30 7.06
C TYR A 160 5.18 -7.77 7.17
N ARG A 161 5.20 -8.45 6.03
CA ARG A 161 5.79 -9.80 5.90
C ARG A 161 7.30 -9.72 5.64
N ARG A 162 8.03 -10.75 6.08
CA ARG A 162 9.47 -10.89 5.82
C ARG A 162 9.79 -11.32 4.39
N ALA A 163 8.88 -12.07 3.76
CA ALA A 163 9.04 -12.51 2.37
C ALA A 163 8.83 -11.32 1.43
N LEU A 164 9.90 -10.86 0.79
CA LEU A 164 9.86 -9.75 -0.16
C LEU A 164 9.37 -10.22 -1.53
N PRO A 165 8.73 -9.33 -2.32
CA PRO A 165 8.33 -9.65 -3.69
C PRO A 165 9.55 -9.98 -4.55
N GLN A 166 9.37 -10.91 -5.50
CA GLN A 166 10.38 -11.19 -6.51
C GLN A 166 10.64 -9.92 -7.33
N THR A 167 11.90 -9.54 -7.47
CA THR A 167 12.31 -8.35 -8.23
C THR A 167 13.13 -8.76 -9.43
N ILE A 168 12.76 -8.25 -10.60
CA ILE A 168 13.47 -8.51 -11.87
C ILE A 168 13.86 -7.16 -12.46
N PRO A 169 15.16 -6.93 -12.78
CA PRO A 169 15.56 -5.70 -13.44
C PRO A 169 14.88 -5.56 -14.82
N LEU A 170 14.45 -4.35 -15.15
CA LEU A 170 13.79 -4.03 -16.42
C LEU A 170 14.56 -4.53 -17.65
N ARG A 171 15.88 -4.38 -17.62
CA ARG A 171 16.77 -4.80 -18.71
C ARG A 171 16.70 -6.31 -18.94
N THR A 172 16.60 -7.06 -17.85
CA THR A 172 16.55 -8.53 -17.87
C THR A 172 15.24 -9.01 -18.46
N ILE A 173 14.10 -8.51 -17.97
CA ILE A 173 12.78 -8.94 -18.45
C ILE A 173 12.56 -8.60 -19.93
N LEU A 174 13.07 -7.47 -20.41
CA LEU A 174 13.00 -7.09 -21.82
C LEU A 174 13.85 -7.99 -22.75
N SER A 175 14.79 -8.75 -22.20
CA SER A 175 15.66 -9.68 -22.95
C SER A 175 15.26 -11.15 -22.82
N MET A 176 14.30 -11.46 -21.94
CA MET A 176 13.82 -12.83 -21.74
C MET A 176 12.99 -13.32 -22.92
N ALA A 177 12.92 -14.64 -23.10
CA ALA A 177 12.01 -15.21 -24.08
C ALA A 177 10.55 -15.02 -23.61
N PRO A 178 9.58 -14.76 -24.51
CA PRO A 178 8.17 -14.57 -24.12
C PRO A 178 7.60 -15.72 -23.29
N SER A 179 8.00 -16.97 -23.54
CA SER A 179 7.57 -18.13 -22.76
C SER A 179 8.05 -18.08 -21.31
N GLU A 180 9.25 -17.56 -21.05
CA GLU A 180 9.80 -17.40 -19.70
C GLU A 180 9.08 -16.27 -18.98
N VAL A 181 8.84 -15.13 -19.66
CA VAL A 181 8.07 -14.02 -19.12
C VAL A 181 6.67 -14.49 -18.73
N ASN A 182 5.98 -15.21 -19.61
CA ASN A 182 4.62 -15.72 -19.34
C ASN A 182 4.58 -16.57 -18.07
N GLN A 183 5.50 -17.52 -17.90
CA GLN A 183 5.58 -18.34 -16.68
C GLN A 183 5.87 -17.50 -15.43
N LEU A 184 6.66 -16.43 -15.57
CA LEU A 184 6.99 -15.55 -14.46
C LEU A 184 5.81 -14.70 -14.01
N VAL A 185 4.89 -14.31 -14.90
CA VAL A 185 3.85 -13.30 -14.62
C VAL A 185 2.41 -13.83 -14.62
N GLN A 186 2.22 -15.09 -15.00
CA GLN A 186 0.92 -15.75 -15.01
C GLN A 186 0.23 -15.68 -13.65
N ASP A 187 -1.03 -15.22 -13.67
CA ASP A 187 -1.88 -15.05 -12.49
C ASP A 187 -1.23 -14.21 -11.37
N LYS A 188 -0.39 -13.23 -11.74
CA LYS A 188 0.28 -12.32 -10.79
C LYS A 188 -0.07 -10.86 -11.06
N ILE A 189 0.31 -10.03 -10.10
CA ILE A 189 0.36 -8.58 -10.21
C ILE A 189 1.80 -8.19 -10.51
N VAL A 190 2.00 -7.31 -11.49
CA VAL A 190 3.31 -6.75 -11.84
C VAL A 190 3.32 -5.28 -11.43
N LEU A 191 4.19 -4.91 -10.49
CA LEU A 191 4.46 -3.50 -10.16
C LEU A 191 5.78 -3.05 -10.80
N ILE A 192 5.73 -1.94 -11.51
CA ILE A 192 6.85 -1.31 -12.21
C ILE A 192 7.24 -0.09 -11.39
N GLY A 193 8.49 -0.04 -10.92
CA GLY A 193 8.97 1.06 -10.10
C GLY A 193 10.48 1.08 -10.00
N VAL A 194 11.00 2.02 -9.20
CA VAL A 194 12.44 2.25 -9.06
C VAL A 194 12.95 1.65 -7.74
N GLN A 195 14.12 1.00 -7.77
CA GLN A 195 14.78 0.47 -6.59
C GLN A 195 16.19 1.06 -6.44
N GLY A 196 16.56 1.42 -5.20
CA GLY A 196 17.95 1.53 -4.76
C GLY A 196 18.69 2.86 -4.98
N TYR A 197 18.34 3.69 -5.96
CA TYR A 197 19.20 4.85 -6.33
C TYR A 197 18.57 6.26 -6.23
N ASN A 198 17.33 6.39 -5.73
CA ASN A 198 16.57 7.67 -5.75
C ASN A 198 15.81 7.98 -4.44
N HIS A 199 15.12 9.14 -4.44
CA HIS A 199 14.28 9.69 -3.36
C HIS A 199 13.09 8.84 -2.89
N ASP A 200 12.78 7.73 -3.55
CA ASP A 200 11.63 6.87 -3.19
C ASP A 200 12.03 5.76 -2.19
N LEU A 201 12.87 6.12 -1.22
CA LEU A 201 13.31 5.24 -0.15
C LEU A 201 12.65 5.67 1.15
N HIS A 202 11.87 4.78 1.74
CA HIS A 202 11.08 5.07 2.93
C HIS A 202 11.52 4.25 4.12
N ASP A 203 11.36 4.85 5.30
CA ASP A 203 11.58 4.17 6.56
C ASP A 203 10.39 3.25 6.87
N THR A 204 10.70 2.04 7.30
CA THR A 204 9.74 0.99 7.70
C THR A 204 10.07 0.52 9.11
N PRO A 205 9.24 -0.31 9.76
CA PRO A 205 9.60 -0.92 11.04
C PRO A 205 10.95 -1.66 11.05
N PHE A 206 11.44 -2.11 9.89
CA PHE A 206 12.72 -2.81 9.73
C PHE A 206 13.89 -1.88 9.39
N SER A 207 13.66 -0.59 9.26
CA SER A 207 14.69 0.41 8.92
C SER A 207 15.47 0.89 10.15
N ARG A 208 15.37 0.20 11.29
CA ARG A 208 16.11 0.49 12.53
C ARG A 208 16.93 -0.71 12.99
N GLY A 209 18.08 -0.46 13.61
CA GLY A 209 19.00 -1.48 14.14
C GLY A 209 20.12 -1.87 13.17
N GLN A 210 20.84 -2.95 13.49
CA GLN A 210 22.09 -3.34 12.81
C GLN A 210 21.92 -3.73 11.33
N GLN A 211 20.69 -3.92 10.84
CA GLN A 211 20.38 -4.17 9.43
C GLN A 211 19.40 -3.13 8.84
N ALA A 212 19.45 -1.90 9.34
CA ALA A 212 18.63 -0.79 8.86
C ALA A 212 18.78 -0.59 7.34
N LYS A 213 17.74 -0.98 6.60
CA LYS A 213 17.60 -0.67 5.18
C LYS A 213 16.26 0.00 4.95
N ARG A 214 16.27 1.08 4.18
CA ARG A 214 15.05 1.69 3.65
C ARG A 214 14.47 0.82 2.55
N SER A 215 13.15 0.80 2.45
CA SER A 215 12.45 0.05 1.39
C SER A 215 12.06 1.00 0.26
N SER A 216 12.14 0.54 -0.98
CA SER A 216 11.61 1.29 -2.12
C SER A 216 10.08 1.39 -2.05
N GLY A 217 9.50 2.51 -2.48
CA GLY A 217 8.05 2.73 -2.48
C GLY A 217 7.30 1.61 -3.20
N VAL A 218 7.78 1.20 -4.38
CA VAL A 218 7.20 0.08 -5.13
C VAL A 218 7.12 -1.24 -4.35
N VAL A 219 8.10 -1.50 -3.48
CA VAL A 219 8.10 -2.70 -2.63
C VAL A 219 7.09 -2.54 -1.51
N ILE A 220 6.97 -1.34 -0.93
CA ILE A 220 5.97 -1.07 0.09
C ILE A 220 4.55 -1.20 -0.50
N HIS A 221 4.30 -0.65 -1.69
CA HIS A 221 3.02 -0.82 -2.39
C HIS A 221 2.72 -2.29 -2.72
N ALA A 222 3.73 -3.08 -3.10
CA ALA A 222 3.58 -4.52 -3.28
C ALA A 222 3.17 -5.23 -1.97
N LEU A 223 3.80 -4.89 -0.84
CA LEU A 223 3.48 -5.47 0.46
C LEU A 223 2.09 -5.04 0.97
N MET A 224 1.72 -3.78 0.74
CA MET A 224 0.38 -3.27 1.01
C MET A 224 -0.69 -4.03 0.22
N THR A 225 -0.45 -4.24 -1.08
CA THR A 225 -1.34 -5.00 -1.97
C THR A 225 -1.46 -6.45 -1.53
N SER A 226 -0.33 -7.11 -1.24
CA SER A 226 -0.30 -8.48 -0.75
C SER A 226 -1.06 -8.64 0.55
N GLN A 227 -0.93 -7.71 1.51
CA GLN A 227 -1.73 -7.78 2.75
C GLN A 227 -3.23 -7.76 2.44
N LEU A 228 -3.69 -6.91 1.52
CA LEU A 228 -5.12 -6.81 1.21
C LEU A 228 -5.63 -8.11 0.60
N ILE A 229 -4.87 -8.69 -0.33
CA ILE A 229 -5.21 -9.98 -0.97
C ILE A 229 -5.25 -11.09 0.08
N ASP A 230 -4.18 -11.25 0.86
CA ASP A 230 -4.06 -12.31 1.87
C ASP A 230 -5.17 -12.18 2.93
N VAL A 231 -5.55 -10.95 3.31
CA VAL A 231 -6.67 -10.70 4.24
C VAL A 231 -8.02 -11.08 3.65
N ILE A 232 -8.28 -10.72 2.38
CA ILE A 232 -9.56 -11.03 1.73
C ILE A 232 -9.70 -12.52 1.43
N LEU A 233 -8.59 -13.22 1.13
CA LEU A 233 -8.55 -14.67 0.97
C LEU A 233 -8.55 -15.44 2.31
N GLY A 234 -8.41 -14.73 3.44
CA GLY A 234 -8.40 -15.33 4.78
C GLY A 234 -7.07 -15.97 5.20
N GLU A 235 -5.99 -15.71 4.45
CA GLU A 235 -4.63 -16.20 4.71
C GLU A 235 -3.89 -15.37 5.77
N GLN A 236 -4.27 -14.10 5.94
CA GLN A 236 -3.66 -13.20 6.90
C GLN A 236 -4.71 -12.46 7.75
N LYS A 237 -4.40 -12.26 9.04
CA LYS A 237 -5.22 -11.43 9.93
C LYS A 237 -4.74 -9.98 9.93
N LEU A 238 -5.69 -9.06 9.99
CA LEU A 238 -5.43 -7.65 10.22
C LEU A 238 -4.88 -7.44 11.63
N LEU A 239 -4.01 -6.43 11.78
CA LEU A 239 -3.63 -5.94 13.09
C LEU A 239 -4.83 -5.24 13.73
N TRP A 240 -5.04 -5.54 15.00
CA TRP A 240 -6.16 -5.01 15.79
C TRP A 240 -5.62 -4.47 17.10
N TRP A 241 -6.43 -3.65 17.76
CA TRP A 241 -6.12 -3.04 19.04
C TRP A 241 -7.29 -3.21 20.00
N VAL A 242 -6.98 -3.06 21.29
CA VAL A 242 -7.95 -3.16 22.36
C VAL A 242 -8.58 -1.78 22.60
N PRO A 243 -9.89 -1.68 22.91
CA PRO A 243 -10.50 -0.42 23.32
C PRO A 243 -9.85 0.17 24.58
N ASP A 244 -9.74 1.50 24.64
CA ASP A 244 -9.08 2.24 25.73
C ASP A 244 -9.53 1.83 27.15
N TRP A 245 -10.81 1.51 27.33
CA TRP A 245 -11.33 1.10 28.65
C TRP A 245 -10.84 -0.27 29.09
N LEU A 246 -10.68 -1.23 28.17
CA LEU A 246 -10.07 -2.52 28.48
C LEU A 246 -8.57 -2.35 28.78
N GLU A 247 -7.89 -1.47 28.05
CA GLU A 247 -6.49 -1.14 28.34
C GLU A 247 -6.34 -0.57 29.76
N MET A 248 -7.22 0.36 30.16
CA MET A 248 -7.23 0.92 31.51
C MET A 248 -7.47 -0.15 32.58
N LEU A 249 -8.47 -1.03 32.39
CA LEU A 249 -8.72 -2.14 33.31
C LEU A 249 -7.52 -3.08 33.43
N TRP A 250 -6.87 -3.38 32.30
CA TRP A 250 -5.68 -4.22 32.27
C TRP A 250 -4.52 -3.59 33.04
N ILE A 251 -4.26 -2.30 32.83
CA ILE A 251 -3.21 -1.55 33.54
C ILE A 251 -3.52 -1.48 35.05
N SER A 252 -4.77 -1.18 35.42
CA SER A 252 -5.18 -1.15 36.83
C SER A 252 -5.03 -2.50 37.50
N PHE A 253 -5.39 -3.60 36.83
CA PHE A 253 -5.25 -4.96 37.33
C PHE A 253 -3.80 -5.31 37.68
N TRP A 254 -2.87 -5.07 36.74
CA TRP A 254 -1.44 -5.34 36.99
C TRP A 254 -0.82 -4.39 38.02
N SER A 255 -1.28 -3.14 38.07
CA SER A 255 -0.86 -2.18 39.09
C SER A 255 -1.26 -2.62 40.50
N MET A 256 -2.48 -3.17 40.66
CA MET A 256 -2.95 -3.72 41.93
C MET A 256 -2.17 -4.96 42.36
N ILE A 257 -1.87 -5.87 41.43
CA ILE A 257 -1.02 -7.05 41.70
C ILE A 257 0.38 -6.62 42.14
N GLY A 258 0.99 -5.68 41.41
CA GLY A 258 2.33 -5.16 41.74
C GLY A 258 2.36 -4.53 43.13
N ALA A 259 1.38 -3.69 43.46
CA ALA A 259 1.24 -3.11 44.79
C ALA A 259 1.05 -4.18 45.89
N GLY A 260 0.24 -5.20 45.62
CA GLY A 260 0.04 -6.34 46.52
C GLY A 260 1.33 -7.10 46.82
N ILE A 261 2.15 -7.37 45.80
CA ILE A 261 3.44 -8.06 45.97
C ILE A 261 4.39 -7.24 46.85
N ILE A 262 4.49 -5.93 46.63
CA ILE A 262 5.34 -5.04 47.44
C ILE A 262 4.91 -5.06 48.92
N LEU A 263 3.60 -5.00 49.18
CA LEU A 263 3.08 -5.01 50.55
C LEU A 263 3.33 -6.35 51.26
N VAL A 264 3.25 -7.46 50.53
CA VAL A 264 3.54 -8.80 51.08
C VAL A 264 5.03 -8.95 51.38
N THR A 265 5.93 -8.53 50.49
CA THR A 265 7.38 -8.66 50.71
C THR A 265 7.89 -7.75 51.83
N GLN A 266 7.33 -6.54 51.99
CA GLN A 266 7.64 -5.68 53.14
C GLN A 266 7.22 -6.30 54.47
N ARG A 267 6.12 -7.06 54.50
CA ARG A 267 5.68 -7.79 55.70
C ARG A 267 6.58 -8.96 56.10
N PHE A 268 7.33 -9.53 55.16
CA PHE A 268 8.27 -10.64 55.43
C PHE A 268 9.72 -10.19 55.62
N ALA A 269 10.03 -8.91 55.37
CA ALA A 269 11.34 -8.32 55.58
C ALA A 269 11.52 -7.71 57.00
N HIS A 270 10.46 -7.72 57.81
CA HIS A 270 10.45 -7.39 59.24
C HIS A 270 10.16 -8.64 60.05
#